data_AF-A0A7D9E503-F1
#
_entry.id   AF-A0A7D9E503-F1
#
_cell.length_a   1.000
_cell.length_b   1.000
_cell.length_c   1.000
_cell.angle_alpha   90.00
_cell.angle_beta   90.00
_cell.angle_gamma   90.00
#
_symmetry.space_group_name_H-M   'P 1'
#
loop_
_entity.id
_entity.type
_entity.pdbx_description
1 polymer ?
#
loop_
_entity_poly.entity_id
_entity_poly.type
_entity_poly.pdbx_seq_one_letter_code
_entity_poly.pdbx_strand_id
1 'polypeptide(L)'
;DKVTGGVDKVPGDEDKVPGGDDKVPGDENNVPGGEDKVLGGDDKVAGGGDRVLGGEDEVPGGEDKVPGGEDKVPGGEDKVRGGDDKVPGSDDKVPGRPGCEDKVPGG
;
A
#
# COMPACT_ATOMS: atom_id res chain seq x y z
N ASP A 1 -17.98 3.69 -4.73
CA ASP A 1 -18.20 4.22 -6.11
C ASP A 1 -17.16 3.69 -7.10
N LYS A 2 -17.41 3.82 -8.42
CA LYS A 2 -16.43 3.46 -9.46
C LYS A 2 -15.98 4.71 -10.22
N VAL A 3 -14.71 5.05 -10.12
CA VAL A 3 -14.09 6.16 -10.85
C VAL A 3 -13.06 5.60 -11.83
N THR A 4 -12.87 6.21 -13.00
CA THR A 4 -11.97 5.65 -14.02
C THR A 4 -11.13 6.72 -14.71
N GLY A 5 -9.81 6.56 -14.61
CA GLY A 5 -8.80 7.23 -15.44
C GLY A 5 -8.41 8.64 -15.02
N GLY A 6 -7.10 8.93 -15.03
CA GLY A 6 -6.57 10.27 -14.80
C GLY A 6 -6.04 10.45 -13.39
N VAL A 7 -6.38 11.59 -12.77
CA VAL A 7 -5.99 11.96 -11.41
C VAL A 7 -7.27 12.25 -10.64
N ASP A 8 -7.69 11.35 -9.77
CA ASP A 8 -8.96 11.44 -9.05
C ASP A 8 -8.78 11.72 -7.55
N LYS A 9 -9.86 12.25 -6.95
CA LYS A 9 -10.02 12.33 -5.49
C LYS A 9 -11.33 11.66 -5.15
N VAL A 10 -11.26 10.53 -4.47
CA VAL A 10 -12.42 9.67 -4.22
C VAL A 10 -12.51 9.44 -2.72
N PRO A 11 -13.26 10.30 -1.99
CA PRO A 11 -13.47 10.10 -0.57
C PRO A 11 -14.63 9.12 -0.33
N GLY A 12 -14.41 8.14 0.53
CA GLY A 12 -15.40 7.12 0.84
C GLY A 12 -14.75 5.78 1.14
N ASP A 13 -15.58 4.87 1.63
CA ASP A 13 -15.19 3.48 1.87
C ASP A 13 -15.70 2.61 0.72
N GLU A 14 -15.08 1.45 0.50
CA GLU A 14 -15.47 0.46 -0.53
C GLU A 14 -15.42 0.99 -1.98
N ASP A 15 -14.52 1.93 -2.29
CA ASP A 15 -14.34 2.48 -3.64
C ASP A 15 -13.53 1.55 -4.56
N LYS A 16 -13.84 1.64 -5.86
CA LYS A 16 -13.06 1.01 -6.93
C LYS A 16 -12.55 2.09 -7.86
N VAL A 17 -11.25 2.32 -7.81
CA VAL A 17 -10.61 3.45 -8.50
C VAL A 17 -9.50 2.92 -9.42
N PRO A 18 -9.84 2.28 -10.55
CA PRO A 18 -8.85 1.92 -11.56
C PRO A 18 -8.39 3.15 -12.34
N GLY A 19 -7.08 3.42 -12.39
CA GLY A 19 -6.69 4.74 -12.86
C GLY A 19 -5.21 5.05 -12.89
N GLY A 20 -4.94 6.35 -12.94
CA GLY A 20 -3.59 6.93 -12.95
C GLY A 20 -3.16 7.24 -11.53
N ASP A 21 -3.07 8.52 -11.18
CA ASP A 21 -2.58 8.96 -9.87
C ASP A 21 -3.75 9.43 -8.98
N ASP A 22 -4.22 8.59 -8.06
CA ASP A 22 -5.44 8.82 -7.31
C ASP A 22 -5.18 9.20 -5.84
N LYS A 23 -6.17 9.85 -5.22
CA LYS A 23 -6.20 10.18 -3.79
C LYS A 23 -7.48 9.64 -3.18
N VAL A 24 -7.35 8.60 -2.37
CA VAL A 24 -8.49 7.81 -1.89
C VAL A 24 -8.44 7.72 -0.37
N PRO A 25 -9.11 8.64 0.36
CA PRO A 25 -9.31 8.48 1.79
C PRO A 25 -10.58 7.67 2.11
N GLY A 26 -10.47 6.75 3.05
CA GLY A 26 -11.50 5.82 3.53
C GLY A 26 -11.00 4.38 3.48
N ASP A 27 -11.79 3.44 3.97
CA ASP A 27 -11.39 2.05 4.19
C ASP A 27 -11.90 1.11 3.07
N GLU A 28 -11.34 -0.09 2.97
CA GLU A 28 -11.80 -1.17 2.07
C GLU A 28 -11.76 -0.84 0.56
N ASN A 29 -10.87 0.04 0.12
CA ASN A 29 -10.77 0.49 -1.27
C ASN A 29 -9.95 -0.45 -2.15
N ASN A 30 -10.21 -0.41 -3.45
CA ASN A 30 -9.44 -1.13 -4.46
C ASN A 30 -8.98 -0.17 -5.56
N VAL A 31 -7.68 0.11 -5.57
CA VAL A 31 -7.04 1.16 -6.35
C VAL A 31 -5.91 0.54 -7.20
N PRO A 32 -6.23 -0.08 -8.37
CA PRO A 32 -5.21 -0.57 -9.29
C PRO A 32 -4.84 0.52 -10.29
N GLY A 33 -3.57 0.88 -10.39
CA GLY A 33 -3.19 2.06 -11.16
C GLY A 33 -1.70 2.43 -11.15
N GLY A 34 -1.48 3.74 -11.23
CA GLY A 34 -0.18 4.40 -11.31
C GLY A 34 0.36 4.74 -9.92
N GLU A 35 0.61 6.03 -9.65
CA GLU A 35 1.11 6.49 -8.35
C GLU A 35 -0.03 6.98 -7.45
N ASP A 36 -0.49 6.13 -6.54
CA ASP A 36 -1.66 6.39 -5.70
C ASP A 36 -1.31 6.89 -4.29
N LYS A 37 -2.27 7.59 -3.68
CA LYS A 37 -2.23 7.99 -2.27
C LYS A 37 -3.49 7.55 -1.58
N VAL A 38 -3.37 6.53 -0.75
CA VAL A 38 -4.49 5.91 -0.06
C VAL A 38 -4.32 6.11 1.45
N LEU A 39 -5.43 6.45 2.12
CA LEU A 39 -5.48 6.68 3.56
C LEU A 39 -6.71 5.98 4.13
N GLY A 40 -6.49 4.91 4.86
CA GLY A 40 -7.54 4.01 5.35
C GLY A 40 -6.95 2.65 5.68
N GLY A 41 -7.75 1.74 6.20
CA GLY A 41 -7.35 0.34 6.39
C GLY A 41 -8.08 -0.61 5.43
N ASP A 42 -7.61 -1.85 5.40
CA ASP A 42 -8.17 -2.92 4.58
C ASP A 42 -8.15 -2.63 3.06
N ASP A 43 -7.22 -1.77 2.61
CA ASP A 43 -7.14 -1.33 1.23
C ASP A 43 -6.32 -2.29 0.35
N LYS A 44 -6.63 -2.30 -0.95
CA LYS A 44 -5.86 -2.99 -1.99
C LYS A 44 -5.37 -2.00 -3.02
N VAL A 45 -4.06 -1.76 -3.04
CA VAL A 45 -3.44 -0.74 -3.89
C VAL A 45 -2.38 -1.40 -4.74
N ALA A 46 -2.54 -1.37 -6.05
CA ALA A 46 -1.64 -2.11 -6.94
C ALA A 46 -1.08 -1.17 -8.00
N GLY A 47 0.22 -0.98 -8.00
CA GLY A 47 0.84 0.08 -8.80
C GLY A 47 2.34 0.16 -8.55
N GLY A 48 2.90 1.33 -8.77
CA GLY A 48 4.29 1.58 -8.40
C GLY A 48 4.47 3.03 -8.00
N GLY A 49 5.15 3.26 -6.89
CA GLY A 49 5.33 4.59 -6.30
C GLY A 49 4.18 5.00 -5.37
N ASP A 50 3.40 4.05 -4.89
CA ASP A 50 2.22 4.25 -4.07
C ASP A 50 2.59 4.74 -2.67
N ARG A 51 1.63 5.45 -2.06
CA ARG A 51 1.70 5.81 -0.64
C ARG A 51 0.42 5.40 0.04
N VAL A 52 0.51 4.34 0.83
CA VAL A 52 -0.63 3.76 1.54
C VAL A 52 -0.40 3.96 3.03
N LEU A 53 -1.27 4.70 3.69
CA LEU A 53 -1.19 4.94 5.13
C LEU A 53 -2.40 4.32 5.80
N GLY A 54 -2.18 3.28 6.60
CA GLY A 54 -3.28 2.40 6.94
C GLY A 54 -2.95 1.26 7.87
N GLY A 55 -3.74 0.21 7.78
CA GLY A 55 -3.46 -1.08 8.43
C GLY A 55 -4.26 -2.17 7.75
N GLU A 56 -3.69 -3.37 7.72
CA GLU A 56 -4.24 -4.54 7.02
C GLU A 56 -4.28 -4.36 5.48
N ASP A 57 -3.34 -3.60 4.91
CA ASP A 57 -3.36 -3.27 3.48
C ASP A 57 -2.61 -4.32 2.62
N GLU A 58 -3.06 -4.52 1.37
CA GLU A 58 -2.36 -5.32 0.35
C GLU A 58 -1.84 -4.40 -0.76
N VAL A 59 -0.51 -4.23 -0.82
CA VAL A 59 0.16 -3.27 -1.70
C VAL A 59 1.16 -3.98 -2.64
N PRO A 60 0.68 -4.71 -3.67
CA PRO A 60 1.57 -5.32 -4.67
C PRO A 60 2.11 -4.27 -5.64
N GLY A 61 3.43 -4.16 -5.74
CA GLY A 61 4.00 -3.08 -6.52
C GLY A 61 5.51 -2.96 -6.39
N GLY A 62 6.00 -1.73 -6.48
CA GLY A 62 7.40 -1.43 -6.27
C GLY A 62 7.61 0.07 -6.11
N GLU A 63 8.66 0.44 -5.38
CA GLU A 63 8.96 1.81 -4.96
C GLU A 63 7.92 2.41 -3.98
N ASP A 64 7.14 1.57 -3.31
CA ASP A 64 6.00 1.98 -2.51
C ASP A 64 6.41 2.43 -1.10
N LYS A 65 5.53 3.21 -0.46
CA LYS A 65 5.68 3.64 0.93
C LYS A 65 4.43 3.27 1.71
N VAL A 66 4.58 2.33 2.62
CA VAL A 66 3.46 1.74 3.36
C VAL A 66 3.70 1.89 4.86
N PRO A 67 3.48 3.09 5.44
CA PRO A 67 3.35 3.23 6.88
C PRO A 67 2.01 2.66 7.36
N GLY A 68 2.05 1.67 8.24
CA GLY A 68 0.83 1.03 8.70
C GLY A 68 1.07 -0.07 9.70
N GLY A 69 0.31 -1.16 9.61
CA GLY A 69 0.51 -2.36 10.40
C GLY A 69 -0.32 -3.49 9.85
N GLU A 70 0.24 -4.70 9.91
CA GLU A 70 -0.33 -5.92 9.34
C GLU A 70 -0.39 -5.89 7.81
N ASP A 71 0.51 -5.14 7.16
CA ASP A 71 0.46 -4.91 5.72
C ASP A 71 1.13 -6.06 4.95
N LYS A 72 0.69 -6.31 3.72
CA LYS A 72 1.30 -7.25 2.79
C LYS A 72 1.75 -6.52 1.53
N VAL A 73 3.06 -6.39 1.38
CA VAL A 73 3.68 -5.55 0.35
C VAL A 73 4.64 -6.41 -0.50
N PRO A 74 4.13 -7.22 -1.45
CA PRO A 74 4.98 -7.98 -2.35
C PRO A 74 5.51 -7.07 -3.47
N GLY A 75 6.82 -7.00 -3.65
CA GLY A 75 7.36 -5.99 -4.53
C GLY A 75 8.86 -5.83 -4.52
N GLY A 76 9.31 -4.61 -4.75
CA GLY A 76 10.73 -4.28 -4.67
C GLY A 76 10.96 -2.78 -4.50
N GLU A 77 12.03 -2.44 -3.79
CA GLU A 77 12.40 -1.07 -3.42
C GLU A 77 11.41 -0.36 -2.47
N ASP A 78 10.58 -1.14 -1.78
CA ASP A 78 9.51 -0.65 -0.93
C ASP A 78 10.03 -0.15 0.43
N LYS A 79 9.27 0.75 1.05
CA LYS A 79 9.52 1.26 2.40
C LYS A 79 8.29 1.03 3.24
N VAL A 80 8.31 -0.04 4.01
CA VAL A 80 7.21 -0.45 4.86
C VAL A 80 7.56 -0.14 6.30
N ARG A 81 6.63 0.41 7.06
CA ARG A 81 6.83 0.71 8.47
C ARG A 81 5.57 0.41 9.24
N GLY A 82 5.61 -0.69 9.98
CA GLY A 82 4.51 -1.09 10.84
C GLY A 82 4.88 -2.16 11.84
N GLY A 83 3.86 -2.86 12.32
CA GLY A 83 4.02 -4.11 13.06
C GLY A 83 3.42 -5.24 12.23
N ASP A 84 4.02 -6.43 12.29
CA ASP A 84 3.47 -7.66 11.68
C ASP A 84 3.33 -7.64 10.13
N ASP A 85 4.07 -6.77 9.46
CA ASP A 85 4.08 -6.66 8.00
C ASP A 85 4.76 -7.85 7.31
N LYS A 86 4.30 -8.20 6.11
CA LYS A 86 4.87 -9.19 5.21
C LYS A 86 5.34 -8.53 3.93
N VAL A 87 6.65 -8.46 3.75
CA VAL A 87 7.27 -7.77 2.61
C VAL A 87 8.18 -8.73 1.85
N PRO A 88 7.62 -9.61 1.00
CA PRO A 88 8.41 -10.47 0.13
C PRO A 88 8.85 -9.68 -1.11
N GLY A 89 10.16 -9.54 -1.30
CA GLY A 89 10.67 -8.69 -2.37
C GLY A 89 12.17 -8.51 -2.34
N SER A 90 12.68 -7.63 -3.20
CA SER A 90 14.09 -7.26 -3.27
C SER A 90 14.28 -5.79 -2.96
N ASP A 91 15.35 -5.45 -2.23
CA ASP A 91 15.73 -4.07 -1.92
C ASP A 91 14.73 -3.28 -1.05
N ASP A 92 13.83 -3.98 -0.36
CA ASP A 92 12.86 -3.39 0.55
C ASP A 92 13.49 -2.97 1.88
N LYS A 93 12.88 -1.95 2.49
CA LYS A 93 13.26 -1.42 3.80
C LYS A 93 12.09 -1.54 4.76
N VAL A 94 12.25 -2.43 5.73
CA VAL A 94 11.33 -2.61 6.86
C VAL A 94 12.07 -2.25 8.14
N PRO A 95 11.95 -1.02 8.66
CA PRO A 95 12.54 -0.67 9.94
C PRO A 95 11.76 -1.35 11.06
N GLY A 96 12.30 -2.43 11.63
CA GLY A 96 11.71 -3.10 12.78
C GLY A 96 11.53 -2.18 14.00
N ARG A 97 10.52 -2.47 14.83
CA ARG A 97 10.55 -1.97 16.21
C ARG A 97 11.68 -2.66 16.96
N PRO A 98 12.31 -1.99 17.96
CA PRO A 98 13.21 -2.69 18.87
C PRO A 98 12.44 -3.80 19.60
N GLY A 99 12.67 -5.07 19.22
CA GLY A 99 12.15 -6.26 19.91
C GLY A 99 11.34 -7.27 19.11
N CYS A 100 11.03 -7.03 17.83
CA CYS A 100 10.37 -8.01 16.96
C CYS A 100 11.32 -8.41 15.81
N GLU A 101 11.38 -9.71 15.52
CA GLU A 101 12.28 -10.26 14.51
C GLU A 101 11.86 -9.79 13.11
N ASP A 102 12.72 -8.98 12.48
CA ASP A 102 12.62 -8.59 11.07
C ASP A 102 12.70 -9.85 10.20
N LYS A 103 11.55 -10.46 9.89
CA LYS A 103 11.47 -11.44 8.82
C LYS A 103 11.17 -10.71 7.54
N VAL A 104 12.21 -10.15 6.94
CA VAL A 104 12.28 -10.04 5.48
C VAL A 104 12.58 -11.46 4.98
N PRO A 105 11.61 -12.22 4.43
CA PRO A 105 11.93 -13.49 3.81
C PRO A 105 12.64 -13.13 2.50
N GLY A 106 13.96 -13.27 2.50
CA GLY A 106 14.78 -13.07 1.31
C GLY A 106 14.34 -13.95 0.15
N GLY A 107 14.63 -13.48 -1.06
CA GLY A 107 14.63 -14.29 -2.28
C GLY A 107 15.61 -15.46 -2.26
#